data_AF-A0A969YXX3-F1
#
_entry.id   AF-A0A969YXX3-F1
#
_cell.length_a   1.000
_cell.length_b   1.000
_cell.length_c   1.000
_cell.angle_alpha   90.00
_cell.angle_beta   90.00
_cell.angle_gamma   90.00
#
_symmetry.space_group_name_H-M   'P 1'
#
loop_
_entity.id
_entity.type
_entity.pdbx_description
1 polymer ?
#
loop_
_entity_poly.entity_id
_entity_poly.type
_entity_poly.pdbx_seq_one_letter_code
_entity_poly.pdbx_strand_id
1 'polypeptide(L)'
;MIILTMTDCPIGLRGDLTKWLLEISPGVFVGQVSARVRDQLWERIKETTKNGRVTMVFNTNNEQRLDFRVHNSEWEPIDFDGIKLMLRPSPSRIKQLGELRLGFSKASKRQMAKRAAKKRESTYPDTYVVIDIETSGLHPEEHEIIELGAILVKEHEITERFSVLVRPQTAITPMIEKITGISNALLQEEGVQISMAMQQFIAFLHDFPVVSHNVDFDYSFLRKACADCNLPLFSNRSIDTLALSRRKIKQVTNYKLSTLATYFAIEPVQTHRSLADCEITYQLFEKLIKLSTFDL
;
A
#
# COMPACT_ATOMS: atom_id res chain seq x y z
N MET A 1 -23.54 -3.54 -16.02
CA MET A 1 -23.14 -4.77 -16.73
C MET A 1 -22.21 -5.60 -15.87
N ILE A 2 -22.34 -6.93 -15.93
CA ILE A 2 -21.42 -7.90 -15.33
C ILE A 2 -21.01 -8.95 -16.37
N ILE A 3 -19.80 -9.47 -16.23
CA ILE A 3 -19.27 -10.62 -16.98
C ILE A 3 -18.77 -11.62 -15.94
N LEU A 4 -19.18 -12.87 -16.04
CA LEU A 4 -18.79 -13.94 -15.14
C LEU A 4 -18.14 -15.05 -15.94
N THR A 5 -16.97 -15.49 -15.52
CA THR A 5 -16.26 -16.63 -16.12
C THR A 5 -16.05 -17.70 -15.06
N MET A 6 -16.30 -18.95 -15.42
CA MET A 6 -16.22 -20.11 -14.56
C MET A 6 -15.57 -21.26 -15.32
N THR A 7 -14.55 -21.89 -14.75
CA THR A 7 -13.94 -23.09 -15.36
C THR A 7 -14.74 -24.37 -15.08
N ASP A 8 -15.48 -24.37 -13.96
CA ASP A 8 -16.40 -25.45 -13.58
C ASP A 8 -17.67 -24.82 -13.01
N CYS A 9 -18.81 -25.08 -13.65
CA CYS A 9 -20.10 -24.50 -13.27
C CYS A 9 -21.11 -25.62 -13.01
N PRO A 10 -21.43 -25.91 -11.72
CA PRO A 10 -22.41 -26.92 -11.35
C PRO A 10 -23.78 -26.67 -11.99
N ILE A 11 -24.48 -27.73 -12.40
CA ILE A 11 -25.76 -27.63 -13.13
C ILE A 11 -26.79 -26.77 -12.37
N GLY A 12 -26.89 -26.93 -11.05
CA GLY A 12 -27.80 -26.12 -10.22
C GLY A 12 -27.44 -24.63 -10.21
N LEU A 13 -26.14 -24.31 -10.15
CA LEU A 13 -25.67 -22.93 -10.22
C LEU A 13 -25.88 -22.34 -11.61
N ARG A 14 -25.62 -23.12 -12.66
CA ARG A 14 -25.86 -22.71 -14.05
C ARG A 14 -27.31 -22.28 -14.25
N GLY A 15 -28.26 -23.09 -13.79
CA GLY A 15 -29.69 -22.75 -13.86
C GLY A 15 -30.06 -21.49 -13.08
N ASP A 16 -29.42 -21.25 -11.93
CA ASP A 16 -29.60 -20.01 -11.16
C ASP A 16 -29.03 -18.77 -11.90
N LEU A 17 -27.86 -18.91 -12.52
CA LEU A 17 -27.20 -17.83 -13.28
C LEU A 17 -27.98 -17.45 -14.55
N THR A 18 -28.50 -18.44 -15.28
CA THR A 18 -29.25 -18.22 -16.53
C THR A 18 -30.60 -17.52 -16.33
N LYS A 19 -31.09 -17.40 -15.08
CA LYS A 19 -32.27 -16.57 -14.77
C LYS A 19 -32.00 -15.07 -14.97
N TRP A 20 -30.74 -14.66 -14.86
CA TRP A 20 -30.34 -13.24 -14.85
C TRP A 20 -29.31 -12.90 -15.92
N LEU A 21 -28.56 -13.89 -16.40
CA LEU A 21 -27.43 -13.74 -17.30
C LEU A 21 -27.58 -14.64 -18.53
N LEU A 22 -26.97 -14.24 -19.63
CA LEU A 22 -26.87 -15.03 -20.85
C LEU A 22 -25.54 -15.79 -20.86
N GLU A 23 -25.57 -17.11 -20.98
CA GLU A 23 -24.35 -17.93 -21.21
C GLU A 23 -23.98 -17.81 -22.69
N ILE A 24 -22.92 -17.06 -23.00
CA ILE A 24 -22.48 -16.79 -24.38
C ILE A 24 -21.42 -17.78 -24.87
N SER A 25 -20.81 -18.51 -23.94
CA SER A 25 -19.84 -19.58 -24.15
C SER A 25 -19.83 -20.45 -22.89
N PRO A 26 -19.47 -21.75 -22.95
CA PRO A 26 -19.43 -22.59 -21.77
C PRO A 26 -18.68 -21.94 -20.60
N GLY A 27 -19.39 -21.70 -19.50
CA GLY A 27 -18.83 -21.07 -18.30
C GLY A 27 -18.68 -19.54 -18.38
N VAL A 28 -19.10 -18.88 -19.46
CA VAL A 28 -19.05 -17.42 -19.64
C VAL A 28 -20.47 -16.85 -19.69
N PHE A 29 -20.81 -16.08 -18.67
CA PHE A 29 -22.14 -15.45 -18.50
C PHE A 29 -22.04 -13.94 -18.55
N VAL A 30 -22.95 -13.28 -19.27
CA VAL A 30 -22.98 -11.82 -19.40
C VAL A 30 -24.39 -11.29 -19.14
N GLY A 31 -24.50 -10.17 -18.43
CA GLY A 31 -25.81 -9.54 -18.20
C GLY A 31 -25.77 -8.18 -17.53
N GLN A 32 -26.93 -7.54 -17.47
CA GLN A 32 -27.15 -6.27 -16.77
C GLN A 32 -27.97 -6.56 -15.51
N VAL A 33 -27.35 -6.42 -14.34
CA VAL A 33 -28.02 -6.61 -13.05
C VAL A 33 -27.68 -5.45 -12.10
N SER A 34 -28.55 -5.21 -11.12
CA SER A 34 -28.28 -4.23 -10.07
C SER A 34 -27.14 -4.68 -9.16
N ALA A 35 -26.51 -3.75 -8.44
CA ALA A 35 -25.45 -4.06 -7.49
C ALA A 35 -25.89 -5.09 -6.43
N ARG A 36 -27.14 -4.98 -5.95
CA ARG A 36 -27.73 -5.93 -5.01
C ARG A 36 -27.81 -7.34 -5.57
N VAL A 37 -28.30 -7.49 -6.81
CA VAL A 37 -28.40 -8.81 -7.46
C VAL A 37 -27.01 -9.37 -7.75
N ARG A 38 -26.07 -8.54 -8.23
CA ARG A 38 -24.66 -8.94 -8.42
C ARG A 38 -24.07 -9.52 -7.13
N ASP A 39 -24.26 -8.83 -6.00
CA ASP A 39 -23.67 -9.25 -4.72
C ASP A 39 -24.30 -10.54 -4.20
N GLN A 40 -25.61 -10.73 -4.39
CA GLN A 40 -26.28 -12.01 -4.06
C GLN A 40 -25.81 -13.17 -4.96
N LEU A 41 -25.66 -12.93 -6.26
CA LEU A 41 -25.12 -13.93 -7.19
C LEU A 41 -23.69 -14.33 -6.78
N TRP A 42 -22.87 -13.35 -6.35
CA TRP A 42 -21.51 -13.62 -5.88
C TRP A 42 -21.47 -14.53 -4.65
N GLU A 43 -22.31 -14.28 -3.64
CA GLU A 43 -22.39 -15.17 -2.46
C GLU A 43 -22.83 -16.58 -2.84
N ARG A 44 -23.86 -16.69 -3.69
CA ARG A 44 -24.34 -17.98 -4.20
C ARG A 44 -23.26 -18.77 -4.92
N ILE A 45 -22.46 -18.10 -5.74
CA ILE A 45 -21.31 -18.69 -6.44
C ILE A 45 -20.30 -19.25 -5.44
N LYS A 46 -19.91 -18.48 -4.42
CA LYS A 46 -18.94 -18.93 -3.41
C LYS A 46 -19.43 -20.14 -2.61
N GLU A 47 -20.72 -20.18 -2.29
CA GLU A 47 -21.33 -21.30 -1.56
C GLU A 47 -21.40 -22.58 -2.39
N THR A 48 -21.66 -22.44 -3.69
CA THR A 48 -21.93 -23.60 -4.56
C THR A 48 -20.67 -24.12 -5.25
N THR A 49 -19.69 -23.24 -5.53
CA THR A 49 -18.50 -23.57 -6.31
C THR A 49 -17.37 -24.05 -5.39
N LYS A 50 -17.28 -25.37 -5.24
CA LYS A 50 -16.20 -26.03 -4.46
C LYS A 50 -14.89 -26.11 -5.24
N ASN A 51 -14.97 -26.37 -6.54
CA ASN A 51 -13.83 -26.53 -7.46
C ASN A 51 -13.99 -25.59 -8.66
N GLY A 52 -12.88 -25.34 -9.36
CA GLY A 52 -12.85 -24.46 -10.52
C GLY A 52 -12.76 -22.98 -10.16
N ARG A 53 -12.12 -22.21 -11.04
CA ARG A 53 -11.87 -20.78 -10.89
C ARG A 53 -13.08 -19.98 -11.34
N VAL A 54 -13.43 -18.96 -10.57
CA VAL A 54 -14.49 -18.01 -10.93
C VAL A 54 -13.96 -16.58 -10.92
N THR A 55 -14.27 -15.83 -11.97
CA THR A 55 -13.98 -14.38 -12.05
C THR A 55 -15.24 -13.64 -12.45
N MET A 56 -15.66 -12.66 -11.65
CA MET A 56 -16.76 -11.75 -11.96
C MET A 56 -16.22 -10.34 -12.17
N VAL A 57 -16.42 -9.77 -13.35
CA VAL A 57 -16.13 -8.37 -13.70
C VAL A 57 -17.44 -7.59 -13.72
N PHE A 58 -17.43 -6.35 -13.23
CA PHE A 58 -18.61 -5.48 -13.22
C PHE A 58 -18.23 -4.02 -13.31
N ASN A 59 -19.13 -3.18 -13.83
CA ASN A 59 -18.90 -1.75 -13.90
C ASN A 59 -18.86 -1.12 -12.50
N THR A 60 -17.94 -0.20 -12.29
CA THR A 60 -17.88 0.65 -11.10
C THR A 60 -17.44 2.06 -11.48
N ASN A 61 -17.64 3.03 -10.59
CA ASN A 61 -17.19 4.41 -10.81
C ASN A 61 -15.77 4.60 -10.26
N ASN A 62 -14.79 4.04 -10.95
CA ASN A 62 -13.35 4.23 -10.71
C ASN A 62 -12.65 4.59 -12.03
N GLU A 63 -11.33 4.81 -11.99
CA GLU A 63 -10.54 5.21 -13.15
C GLU A 63 -10.64 4.21 -14.33
N GLN A 64 -10.71 2.91 -14.02
CA GLN A 64 -10.84 1.85 -15.03
C GLN A 64 -12.29 1.62 -15.49
N ARG A 65 -13.27 2.27 -14.87
CA ARG A 65 -14.72 2.07 -15.06
C ARG A 65 -15.21 0.64 -14.79
N LEU A 66 -14.38 -0.20 -14.18
CA LEU A 66 -14.63 -1.61 -13.90
C LEU A 66 -13.95 -2.05 -12.61
N ASP A 67 -14.50 -3.10 -12.02
CA ASP A 67 -13.91 -3.83 -10.91
C ASP A 67 -14.19 -5.33 -11.08
N PHE A 68 -13.45 -6.16 -10.36
CA PHE A 68 -13.59 -7.60 -10.43
C PHE A 68 -13.39 -8.30 -9.09
N ARG A 69 -13.93 -9.53 -9.02
CA ARG A 69 -13.78 -10.47 -7.90
C ARG A 69 -13.36 -11.83 -8.44
N VAL A 70 -12.56 -12.54 -7.65
CA VAL A 70 -12.13 -13.91 -7.96
C VAL A 70 -12.42 -14.86 -6.81
N HIS A 71 -12.67 -16.12 -7.14
CA HIS A 71 -12.86 -17.22 -6.19
C HIS A 71 -12.12 -18.46 -6.71
N ASN A 72 -11.49 -19.22 -5.80
CA ASN A 72 -10.68 -20.40 -6.13
C ASN A 72 -9.62 -20.15 -7.22
N SER A 73 -8.91 -19.02 -7.11
CA SER A 73 -7.82 -18.64 -8.00
C SER A 73 -6.49 -18.68 -7.25
N GLU A 74 -5.45 -19.24 -7.87
CA GLU A 74 -4.08 -19.11 -7.37
C GLU A 74 -3.55 -17.68 -7.49
N TRP A 75 -4.15 -16.90 -8.40
CA TRP A 75 -3.82 -15.49 -8.61
C TRP A 75 -4.71 -14.65 -7.71
N GLU A 76 -4.11 -13.73 -6.96
CA GLU A 76 -4.79 -12.92 -5.96
C GLU A 76 -4.95 -11.48 -6.46
N PRO A 77 -6.14 -10.85 -6.31
CA PRO A 77 -6.30 -9.43 -6.62
C PRO A 77 -5.52 -8.58 -5.62
N ILE A 78 -4.73 -7.64 -6.11
CA ILE A 78 -3.98 -6.69 -5.30
C ILE A 78 -4.35 -5.26 -5.73
N ASP A 79 -4.35 -4.33 -4.79
CA ASP A 79 -4.43 -2.90 -5.09
C ASP A 79 -3.00 -2.40 -5.36
N PHE A 80 -2.80 -1.73 -6.48
CA PHE A 80 -1.55 -1.10 -6.87
C PHE A 80 -1.87 0.33 -7.28
N ASP A 81 -1.61 1.29 -6.38
CA ASP A 81 -1.85 2.71 -6.65
C ASP A 81 -3.31 3.02 -7.07
N GLY A 82 -4.29 2.46 -6.34
CA GLY A 82 -5.72 2.63 -6.65
C GLY A 82 -6.22 1.86 -7.87
N ILE A 83 -5.33 1.15 -8.57
CA ILE A 83 -5.62 0.25 -9.68
C ILE A 83 -5.63 -1.18 -9.13
N LYS A 84 -6.76 -1.87 -9.23
CA LYS A 84 -6.83 -3.29 -8.88
C LYS A 84 -6.18 -4.13 -9.99
N LEU A 85 -5.14 -4.88 -9.65
CA LEU A 85 -4.37 -5.78 -10.51
C LEU A 85 -4.47 -7.24 -10.05
N MET A 86 -4.03 -8.17 -10.90
CA MET A 86 -3.94 -9.60 -10.57
C MET A 86 -2.48 -10.00 -10.33
N LEU A 87 -2.16 -10.43 -9.11
CA LEU A 87 -0.84 -10.95 -8.77
C LEU A 87 -0.70 -12.41 -9.21
N ARG A 88 0.27 -12.68 -10.07
CA ARG A 88 0.66 -14.05 -10.43
C ARG A 88 1.61 -14.59 -9.35
N PRO A 89 1.35 -15.76 -8.76
CA PRO A 89 2.24 -16.32 -7.75
C PRO A 89 3.58 -16.73 -8.38
N SER A 90 4.69 -16.32 -7.78
CA SER A 90 6.03 -16.77 -8.17
C SER A 90 6.41 -18.06 -7.43
N PRO A 91 7.07 -19.04 -8.08
CA PRO A 91 7.45 -20.31 -7.44
C PRO A 91 8.27 -20.14 -6.15
N SER A 92 9.12 -19.11 -6.10
CA SER A 92 9.96 -18.75 -4.96
C SER A 92 9.13 -18.23 -3.76
N ARG A 93 8.02 -17.53 -3.99
CA ARG A 93 7.14 -17.01 -2.93
C ARG A 93 6.17 -18.07 -2.40
N ILE A 94 5.78 -19.04 -3.21
CA ILE A 94 4.97 -20.20 -2.78
C ILE A 94 5.73 -21.04 -1.75
N LYS A 95 7.05 -21.25 -1.94
CA LYS A 95 7.88 -22.03 -1.02
C LYS A 95 7.97 -21.42 0.38
N GLN A 96 7.99 -20.08 0.45
CA GLN A 96 8.05 -19.32 1.71
C GLN A 96 6.69 -19.28 2.44
N LEU A 97 5.57 -19.30 1.71
CA LEU A 97 4.22 -19.30 2.27
C LEU A 97 3.71 -20.72 2.63
N GLY A 98 4.26 -21.76 2.01
CA GLY A 98 3.91 -23.17 2.24
C GLY A 98 4.26 -23.68 3.64
N GLU A 99 5.29 -23.11 4.27
CA GLU A 99 5.69 -23.45 5.65
C GLU A 99 4.71 -22.92 6.71
N LEU A 100 3.82 -21.98 6.36
CA LEU A 100 2.97 -21.25 7.30
C LEU A 100 1.50 -21.70 7.36
N ARG A 101 1.11 -22.86 6.80
CA ARG A 101 -0.31 -23.29 6.80
C ARG A 101 -0.57 -24.68 7.38
N LEU A 102 -0.95 -24.70 8.66
CA LEU A 102 -1.81 -25.72 9.28
C LEU A 102 -2.94 -25.03 10.05
N GLY A 103 -4.14 -24.96 9.44
CA GLY A 103 -5.45 -24.82 10.09
C GLY A 103 -5.79 -23.54 10.87
N PHE A 104 -6.96 -22.93 10.59
CA PHE A 104 -7.48 -21.80 11.38
C PHE A 104 -7.82 -22.22 12.82
N SER A 105 -7.17 -21.57 13.80
CA SER A 105 -7.39 -21.82 15.23
C SER A 105 -8.78 -21.39 15.70
N LYS A 106 -9.22 -21.89 16.87
CA LYS A 106 -10.47 -21.42 17.54
C LYS A 106 -10.48 -19.90 17.79
N ALA A 107 -9.31 -19.27 17.85
CA ALA A 107 -9.17 -17.81 17.92
C ALA A 107 -9.60 -17.11 16.62
N SER A 108 -9.33 -17.70 15.45
CA SER A 108 -9.75 -17.18 14.14
C SER A 108 -11.28 -17.15 13.99
N LYS A 109 -11.98 -18.20 14.46
CA LYS A 109 -13.46 -18.21 14.49
C LYS A 109 -14.02 -17.14 15.45
N ARG A 110 -13.34 -16.91 16.57
CA ARG A 110 -13.69 -15.86 17.55
C ARG A 110 -13.38 -14.44 17.02
N GLN A 111 -12.36 -14.32 16.16
CA GLN A 111 -11.98 -13.09 15.45
C GLN A 111 -12.96 -12.75 14.32
N MET A 112 -13.52 -13.74 13.63
CA MET A 112 -14.61 -13.55 12.67
C MET A 112 -15.90 -13.06 13.35
N ALA A 113 -16.24 -13.60 14.53
CA ALA A 113 -17.35 -13.09 15.34
C ALA A 113 -17.08 -11.66 15.87
N LYS A 114 -15.83 -11.34 16.26
CA LYS A 114 -15.42 -9.97 16.59
C LYS A 114 -15.51 -9.00 15.39
N ARG A 115 -15.18 -9.44 14.17
CA ARG A 115 -15.28 -8.63 12.94
C ARG A 115 -16.72 -8.23 12.60
N ALA A 116 -17.70 -9.06 12.92
CA ALA A 116 -19.12 -8.71 12.75
C ALA A 116 -19.61 -7.68 13.80
N ALA A 117 -19.01 -7.65 14.99
CA ALA A 117 -19.30 -6.67 16.04
C ALA A 117 -18.55 -5.34 15.83
N LYS A 118 -17.40 -5.36 15.15
CA LYS A 118 -16.49 -4.22 14.87
C LYS A 118 -16.96 -3.37 13.68
N LYS A 119 -18.23 -2.94 13.65
CA LYS A 119 -18.73 -1.88 12.74
C LYS A 119 -18.48 -0.46 13.30
N ARG A 120 -17.54 -0.35 14.24
CA ARG A 120 -17.02 0.90 14.83
C ARG A 120 -15.57 0.63 15.26
N GLU A 121 -14.60 0.78 14.36
CA GLU A 121 -13.17 0.99 14.69
C GLU A 121 -12.41 1.35 13.41
N SER A 122 -11.40 2.21 13.57
CA SER A 122 -10.58 2.95 12.58
C SER A 122 -10.34 2.29 11.22
N THR A 123 -10.48 3.07 10.14
CA THR A 123 -10.10 2.71 8.75
C THR A 123 -8.58 2.56 8.55
N TYR A 124 -7.79 3.03 9.51
CA TYR A 124 -6.32 3.14 9.43
C TYR A 124 -5.64 2.20 10.44
N PRO A 125 -4.41 1.75 10.17
CA PRO A 125 -3.70 0.82 11.06
C PRO A 125 -3.20 1.52 12.33
N ASP A 126 -3.21 0.79 13.45
CA ASP A 126 -2.63 1.25 14.74
C ASP A 126 -1.11 1.02 14.82
N THR A 127 -0.53 0.27 13.87
CA THR A 127 0.92 0.06 13.74
C THR A 127 1.34 0.25 12.30
N TYR A 128 2.29 1.15 12.08
CA TYR A 128 2.79 1.53 10.76
C TYR A 128 4.18 2.14 10.89
N VAL A 129 4.89 2.22 9.76
CA VAL A 129 6.18 2.90 9.68
C VAL A 129 6.00 4.15 8.85
N VAL A 130 6.41 5.30 9.36
CA VAL A 130 6.53 6.51 8.54
C VAL A 130 7.93 6.53 7.95
N ILE A 131 8.04 6.81 6.66
CA ILE A 131 9.33 6.92 5.97
C ILE A 131 9.48 8.27 5.30
N ASP A 132 10.72 8.66 5.08
CA ASP A 132 11.15 9.76 4.24
C ASP A 132 12.56 9.45 3.72
N ILE A 133 12.84 9.77 2.46
CA ILE A 133 14.17 9.55 1.87
C ILE A 133 14.72 10.86 1.30
N GLU A 134 16.03 11.04 1.42
CA GLU A 134 16.75 12.09 0.71
C GLU A 134 17.50 11.49 -0.47
N THR A 135 17.54 12.23 -1.58
CA THR A 135 18.09 11.75 -2.85
C THR A 135 18.99 12.80 -3.49
N SER A 136 19.90 12.36 -4.37
CA SER A 136 20.79 13.26 -5.13
C SER A 136 20.10 13.97 -6.30
N GLY A 137 18.79 13.77 -6.49
CA GLY A 137 17.96 14.38 -7.52
C GLY A 137 16.61 13.68 -7.66
N LEU A 138 15.89 13.91 -8.76
CA LEU A 138 14.45 13.58 -8.82
C LEU A 138 14.10 12.26 -9.52
N HIS A 139 15.05 11.67 -10.25
CA HIS A 139 14.82 10.50 -11.09
C HIS A 139 15.66 9.30 -10.63
N PRO A 140 15.06 8.16 -10.26
CA PRO A 140 15.77 7.02 -9.68
C PRO A 140 16.74 6.31 -10.65
N GLU A 141 16.58 6.52 -11.96
CA GLU A 141 17.51 5.97 -12.96
C GLU A 141 18.81 6.77 -13.07
N GLU A 142 18.79 8.04 -12.63
CA GLU A 142 19.91 8.98 -12.77
C GLU A 142 20.51 9.39 -11.42
N HIS A 143 19.76 9.19 -10.33
CA HIS A 143 20.08 9.68 -9.00
C HIS A 143 20.02 8.58 -7.94
N GLU A 144 20.68 8.84 -6.83
CA GLU A 144 20.93 7.89 -5.76
C GLU A 144 20.23 8.33 -4.48
N ILE A 145 19.85 7.37 -3.65
CA ILE A 145 19.43 7.63 -2.27
C ILE A 145 20.67 8.06 -1.47
N ILE A 146 20.56 9.11 -0.68
CA ILE A 146 21.63 9.64 0.18
C ILE A 146 21.27 9.63 1.67
N GLU A 147 19.99 9.47 2.01
CA GLU A 147 19.54 9.22 3.38
C GLU A 147 18.25 8.39 3.38
N LEU A 148 18.12 7.50 4.35
CA LEU A 148 16.88 6.77 4.64
C LEU A 148 16.44 7.09 6.07
N GLY A 149 15.28 7.72 6.22
CA GLY A 149 14.61 7.97 7.48
C GLY A 149 13.39 7.07 7.64
N ALA A 150 13.21 6.52 8.84
CA ALA A 150 11.98 5.82 9.22
C ALA A 150 11.68 5.90 10.71
N ILE A 151 10.40 5.93 11.07
CA ILE A 151 9.93 5.84 12.46
C ILE A 151 8.82 4.80 12.57
N LEU A 152 8.95 3.91 13.54
CA LEU A 152 7.94 2.88 13.83
C LEU A 152 6.95 3.42 14.84
N VAL A 153 5.69 3.46 14.45
CA VAL A 153 4.58 3.88 15.31
C VAL A 153 3.79 2.66 15.72
N LYS A 154 3.58 2.48 17.03
CA LYS A 154 2.71 1.45 17.62
C LYS A 154 1.72 2.14 18.54
N GLU A 155 0.43 1.84 18.38
CA GLU A 155 -0.65 2.42 19.19
C GLU A 155 -0.64 3.95 19.19
N HIS A 156 -0.35 4.55 18.03
CA HIS A 156 -0.21 6.01 17.84
C HIS A 156 0.95 6.66 18.62
N GLU A 157 1.94 5.90 19.07
CA GLU A 157 3.15 6.42 19.69
C GLU A 157 4.40 5.99 18.91
N ILE A 158 5.37 6.90 18.77
CA ILE A 158 6.67 6.58 18.16
C ILE A 158 7.45 5.67 19.10
N THR A 159 7.73 4.46 18.66
CA THR A 159 8.43 3.44 19.47
C THR A 159 9.89 3.28 19.07
N GLU A 160 10.21 3.43 17.79
CA GLU A 160 11.57 3.23 17.27
C GLU A 160 11.85 4.24 16.16
N ARG A 161 13.12 4.61 16.00
CA ARG A 161 13.60 5.52 14.95
C ARG A 161 14.78 4.88 14.23
N PHE A 162 14.84 5.07 12.93
CA PHE A 162 15.89 4.59 12.05
C PHE A 162 16.33 5.74 11.14
N SER A 163 17.63 5.98 11.09
CA SER A 163 18.24 6.89 10.14
C SER A 163 19.57 6.32 9.70
N VAL A 164 19.84 6.36 8.39
CA VAL A 164 21.13 5.98 7.84
C VAL A 164 21.46 6.86 6.64
N LEU A 165 22.70 7.36 6.62
CA LEU A 165 23.25 8.05 5.46
C LEU A 165 23.79 7.03 4.46
N VAL A 166 23.55 7.27 3.19
CA VAL A 166 24.01 6.41 2.10
C VAL A 166 25.06 7.16 1.31
N ARG A 167 26.24 6.56 1.18
CA ARG A 167 27.32 7.13 0.38
C ARG A 167 27.01 6.96 -1.11
N PRO A 168 26.77 8.05 -1.86
CA PRO A 168 26.54 7.96 -3.30
C PRO A 168 27.84 7.68 -4.05
N GLN A 169 27.73 7.10 -5.23
CA GLN A 169 28.86 6.94 -6.15
C GLN A 169 29.31 8.28 -6.74
N THR A 170 28.35 9.18 -6.99
CA THR A 170 28.62 10.52 -7.51
C THR A 170 28.41 11.58 -6.43
N ALA A 171 29.32 12.54 -6.36
CA ALA A 171 29.19 13.67 -5.44
C ALA A 171 27.88 14.44 -5.70
N ILE A 172 27.17 14.78 -4.64
CA ILE A 172 25.95 15.59 -4.73
C ILE A 172 26.31 17.03 -5.10
N THR A 173 25.40 17.70 -5.82
CA THR A 173 25.63 19.10 -6.21
C THR A 173 25.45 20.05 -5.02
N PRO A 174 26.03 21.27 -5.06
CA PRO A 174 25.81 22.28 -4.01
C PRO A 174 24.32 22.64 -3.81
N MET A 175 23.50 22.46 -4.85
CA MET A 175 22.05 22.67 -4.75
C MET A 175 21.38 21.60 -3.89
N ILE A 176 21.74 20.32 -4.08
CA ILE A 176 21.23 19.21 -3.25
C ILE A 176 21.71 19.37 -1.82
N GLU A 177 22.98 19.70 -1.60
CA GLU A 177 23.53 19.95 -0.27
C GLU A 177 22.77 21.09 0.45
N LYS A 178 22.40 22.15 -0.28
CA LYS A 178 21.60 23.24 0.28
C LYS A 178 20.15 22.84 0.61
N ILE A 179 19.52 22.00 -0.21
CA ILE A 179 18.11 21.59 -0.02
C ILE A 179 18.02 20.57 1.12
N THR A 180 18.88 19.56 1.06
CA THR A 180 18.85 18.40 1.96
C THR A 180 19.63 18.68 3.23
N GLY A 181 20.58 19.62 3.25
CA GLY A 181 21.48 19.83 4.39
C GLY A 181 22.56 18.74 4.56
N ILE A 182 22.68 17.77 3.65
CA ILE A 182 23.76 16.78 3.66
C ILE A 182 24.96 17.37 2.93
N SER A 183 26.14 17.36 3.54
CA SER A 183 27.36 17.69 2.81
C SER A 183 28.00 16.45 2.17
N ASN A 184 28.72 16.64 1.07
CA ASN A 184 29.54 15.57 0.50
C ASN A 184 30.55 15.00 1.52
N ALA A 185 31.08 15.84 2.42
CA ALA A 185 31.99 15.40 3.47
C ALA A 185 31.30 14.45 4.45
N LEU A 186 30.10 14.81 4.91
CA LEU A 186 29.29 13.98 5.80
C LEU A 186 28.94 12.63 5.18
N LEU A 187 28.58 12.61 3.89
CA LEU A 187 28.30 11.37 3.16
C LEU A 187 29.51 10.45 3.03
N GLN A 188 30.72 11.02 2.90
CA GLN A 188 31.95 10.22 2.83
C GLN A 188 32.39 9.71 4.20
N GLU A 189 32.17 10.49 5.26
CA GLU A 189 32.55 10.13 6.63
C GLU A 189 31.57 9.12 7.25
N GLU A 190 30.27 9.39 7.19
CA GLU A 190 29.24 8.62 7.91
C GLU A 190 28.42 7.70 6.98
N GLY A 191 28.39 7.97 5.68
CA GLY A 191 27.56 7.23 4.73
C GLY A 191 28.02 5.78 4.55
N VAL A 192 27.08 4.84 4.61
CA VAL A 192 27.30 3.41 4.34
C VAL A 192 26.94 3.05 2.89
N GLN A 193 27.29 1.84 2.46
CA GLN A 193 26.91 1.34 1.14
C GLN A 193 25.39 1.12 1.06
N ILE A 194 24.79 1.45 -0.10
CA ILE A 194 23.34 1.31 -0.33
C ILE A 194 22.82 -0.10 -0.02
N SER A 195 23.58 -1.15 -0.32
CA SER A 195 23.20 -2.53 -0.03
C SER A 195 23.02 -2.80 1.47
N MET A 196 23.92 -2.27 2.31
CA MET A 196 23.84 -2.37 3.77
C MET A 196 22.67 -1.54 4.31
N ALA A 197 22.54 -0.30 3.83
CA ALA A 197 21.46 0.59 4.23
C ALA A 197 20.08 -0.02 3.91
N MET A 198 19.89 -0.54 2.70
CA MET A 198 18.63 -1.16 2.28
C MET A 198 18.32 -2.44 3.06
N GLN A 199 19.32 -3.27 3.38
CA GLN A 199 19.11 -4.45 4.23
C GLN A 199 18.61 -4.07 5.62
N GLN A 200 19.24 -3.08 6.24
CA GLN A 200 18.83 -2.57 7.56
C GLN A 200 17.44 -1.92 7.50
N PHE A 201 17.18 -1.12 6.47
CA PHE A 201 15.92 -0.43 6.27
C PHE A 201 14.76 -1.41 6.09
N ILE A 202 14.89 -2.40 5.18
CA ILE A 202 13.86 -3.42 4.97
C ILE A 202 13.62 -4.24 6.26
N ALA A 203 14.67 -4.57 6.99
CA ALA A 203 14.54 -5.26 8.27
C ALA A 203 13.75 -4.42 9.29
N PHE A 204 13.97 -3.09 9.33
CA PHE A 204 13.22 -2.17 10.19
C PHE A 204 11.73 -2.05 9.79
N LEU A 205 11.42 -2.03 8.48
CA LEU A 205 10.05 -1.91 8.00
C LEU A 205 9.17 -3.12 8.33
N HIS A 206 9.78 -4.32 8.36
CA HIS A 206 9.04 -5.59 8.37
C HIS A 206 7.93 -5.60 7.28
N ASP A 207 6.78 -6.22 7.57
CA ASP A 207 5.58 -6.18 6.71
C ASP A 207 4.60 -5.06 7.13
N PHE A 208 5.05 -4.07 7.90
CA PHE A 208 4.16 -3.02 8.38
C PHE A 208 3.72 -2.09 7.23
N PRO A 209 2.49 -1.53 7.29
CA PRO A 209 2.08 -0.47 6.38
C PRO A 209 3.04 0.72 6.47
N VAL A 210 3.35 1.30 5.32
CA VAL A 210 4.24 2.45 5.19
C VAL A 210 3.40 3.70 4.94
N VAL A 211 3.68 4.75 5.71
CA VAL A 211 3.12 6.09 5.53
C VAL A 211 4.24 6.99 5.00
N SER A 212 4.00 7.75 3.93
CA SER A 212 4.90 8.82 3.52
C SER A 212 4.11 10.01 2.96
N HIS A 213 4.80 11.08 2.63
CA HIS A 213 4.25 12.22 1.93
C HIS A 213 4.74 12.23 0.48
N ASN A 214 3.85 11.97 -0.49
CA ASN A 214 4.19 11.74 -1.90
C ASN A 214 4.88 10.39 -2.15
N VAL A 215 4.24 9.32 -1.69
CA VAL A 215 4.78 7.95 -1.62
C VAL A 215 5.35 7.39 -2.92
N ASP A 216 4.84 7.83 -4.08
CA ASP A 216 5.34 7.38 -5.38
C ASP A 216 6.80 7.75 -5.60
N PHE A 217 7.22 8.90 -5.08
CA PHE A 217 8.61 9.35 -5.12
C PHE A 217 9.49 8.39 -4.34
N ASP A 218 9.23 8.21 -3.03
CA ASP A 218 10.01 7.32 -2.18
C ASP A 218 10.06 5.89 -2.75
N TYR A 219 8.90 5.36 -3.15
CA TYR A 219 8.79 4.00 -3.65
C TYR A 219 9.52 3.80 -4.97
N SER A 220 9.62 4.83 -5.83
CA SER A 220 10.36 4.73 -7.09
C SER A 220 11.85 4.48 -6.84
N PHE A 221 12.46 5.22 -5.91
CA PHE A 221 13.84 5.04 -5.50
C PHE A 221 14.06 3.74 -4.72
N LEU A 222 13.20 3.43 -3.75
CA LEU A 222 13.33 2.20 -2.95
C LEU A 222 13.21 0.93 -3.81
N ARG A 223 12.31 0.92 -4.80
CA ARG A 223 12.19 -0.21 -5.74
C ARG A 223 13.42 -0.36 -6.63
N LYS A 224 13.96 0.75 -7.14
CA LYS A 224 15.20 0.75 -7.92
C LYS A 224 16.38 0.25 -7.08
N ALA A 225 16.54 0.76 -5.86
CA ALA A 225 17.58 0.32 -4.93
C ALA A 225 17.44 -1.17 -4.56
N CYS A 226 16.22 -1.68 -4.36
CA CYS A 226 15.99 -3.12 -4.19
C CYS A 226 16.46 -3.92 -5.41
N ALA A 227 16.12 -3.48 -6.63
CA ALA A 227 16.55 -4.16 -7.85
C ALA A 227 18.08 -4.18 -8.00
N ASP A 228 18.74 -3.04 -7.79
CA ASP A 228 20.19 -2.90 -7.90
C ASP A 228 20.93 -3.73 -6.83
N CYS A 229 20.35 -3.86 -5.64
CA CYS A 229 20.92 -4.64 -4.55
C CYS A 229 20.50 -6.12 -4.57
N ASN A 230 19.75 -6.57 -5.58
CA ASN A 230 19.17 -7.92 -5.66
C ASN A 230 18.37 -8.32 -4.40
N LEU A 231 17.62 -7.36 -3.86
CA LEU A 231 16.73 -7.52 -2.71
C LEU A 231 15.28 -7.75 -3.18
N PRO A 232 14.41 -8.33 -2.32
CA PRO A 232 13.00 -8.48 -2.64
C PRO A 232 12.34 -7.16 -3.04
N LEU A 233 11.36 -7.24 -3.94
CA LEU A 233 10.60 -6.06 -4.38
C LEU A 233 9.93 -5.38 -3.18
N PHE A 234 10.19 -4.08 -3.04
CA PHE A 234 9.53 -3.23 -2.07
C PHE A 234 8.01 -3.21 -2.31
N SER A 235 7.24 -3.84 -1.40
CA SER A 235 5.81 -4.12 -1.61
C SER A 235 4.94 -3.93 -0.36
N ASN A 236 5.45 -3.21 0.63
CA ASN A 236 4.67 -2.80 1.79
C ASN A 236 3.44 -2.02 1.33
N ARG A 237 2.32 -2.18 2.05
CA ARG A 237 1.11 -1.38 1.79
C ARG A 237 1.41 0.08 2.07
N SER A 238 1.19 0.96 1.11
CA SER A 238 1.38 2.40 1.26
C SER A 238 0.12 3.13 1.75
N ILE A 239 0.35 4.24 2.45
CA ILE A 239 -0.64 5.28 2.74
C ILE A 239 0.02 6.62 2.44
N ASP A 240 -0.48 7.31 1.43
CA ASP A 240 0.04 8.62 1.05
C ASP A 240 -0.70 9.75 1.77
N THR A 241 0.02 10.51 2.60
CA THR A 241 -0.52 11.68 3.30
C THR A 241 -0.82 12.84 2.34
N LEU A 242 -0.16 12.92 1.17
CA LEU A 242 -0.48 13.91 0.15
C LEU A 242 -1.87 13.63 -0.46
N ALA A 243 -2.11 12.40 -0.94
CA ALA A 243 -3.43 11.97 -1.42
C ALA A 243 -4.52 12.08 -0.34
N LEU A 244 -4.20 11.74 0.92
CA LEU A 244 -5.12 11.88 2.04
C LEU A 244 -5.47 13.36 2.32
N SER A 245 -4.48 14.24 2.30
CA SER A 245 -4.65 15.68 2.48
C SER A 245 -5.52 16.30 1.38
N ARG A 246 -5.27 15.97 0.09
CA ARG A 246 -6.09 16.46 -1.03
C ARG A 246 -7.57 16.08 -0.93
N ARG A 247 -7.85 14.90 -0.37
CA ARG A 247 -9.21 14.43 -0.14
C ARG A 247 -9.89 15.16 1.00
N LYS A 248 -9.17 15.37 2.12
CA LYS A 248 -9.76 15.87 3.37
C LYS A 248 -9.73 17.39 3.50
N ILE A 249 -8.72 18.06 2.98
CA ILE A 249 -8.48 19.48 3.22
C ILE A 249 -8.85 20.27 1.96
N LYS A 250 -9.43 21.45 2.16
CA LYS A 250 -9.67 22.46 1.13
C LYS A 250 -9.01 23.77 1.57
N GLN A 251 -8.81 24.69 0.63
CA GLN A 251 -8.33 26.06 0.90
C GLN A 251 -6.89 26.16 1.44
N VAL A 252 -5.99 25.29 1.01
CA VAL A 252 -4.54 25.45 1.19
C VAL A 252 -3.88 25.90 -0.10
N THR A 253 -2.83 26.71 -0.02
CA THR A 253 -2.13 27.25 -1.20
C THR A 253 -1.46 26.16 -2.02
N ASN A 254 -0.95 25.13 -1.36
CA ASN A 254 -0.43 23.91 -1.94
C ASN A 254 -0.42 22.80 -0.87
N TYR A 255 -0.06 21.58 -1.26
CA TYR A 255 -0.05 20.42 -0.37
C TYR A 255 1.36 19.94 -0.03
N LYS A 256 2.38 20.80 -0.11
CA LYS A 256 3.72 20.45 0.38
C LYS A 256 3.66 20.19 1.88
N LEU A 257 4.49 19.27 2.36
CA LEU A 257 4.57 18.90 3.77
C LEU A 257 4.67 20.13 4.70
N SER A 258 5.55 21.09 4.37
CA SER A 258 5.71 22.33 5.14
C SER A 258 4.46 23.21 5.19
N THR A 259 3.69 23.27 4.10
CA THR A 259 2.43 24.05 4.04
C THR A 259 1.36 23.38 4.88
N LEU A 260 1.27 22.05 4.84
CA LEU A 260 0.33 21.28 5.65
C LEU A 260 0.71 21.27 7.13
N ALA A 261 2.01 21.20 7.44
CA ALA A 261 2.51 21.32 8.81
C ALA A 261 2.11 22.68 9.42
N THR A 262 2.32 23.76 8.66
CA THR A 262 1.87 25.11 9.06
C THR A 262 0.36 25.16 9.24
N TYR A 263 -0.42 24.61 8.29
CA TYR A 263 -1.88 24.59 8.35
C TYR A 263 -2.41 23.91 9.63
N PHE A 264 -1.76 22.84 10.07
CA PHE A 264 -2.13 22.09 11.26
C PHE A 264 -1.45 22.55 12.55
N ALA A 265 -0.68 23.65 12.51
CA ALA A 265 0.16 24.10 13.61
C ALA A 265 1.04 22.97 14.18
N ILE A 266 1.66 22.20 13.29
CA ILE A 266 2.69 21.22 13.65
C ILE A 266 4.00 21.97 13.83
N GLU A 267 4.55 21.95 15.04
CA GLU A 267 5.82 22.61 15.32
C GLU A 267 6.96 21.86 14.62
N PRO A 268 7.90 22.60 14.00
CA PRO A 268 9.08 21.98 13.41
C PRO A 268 9.92 21.29 14.51
N VAL A 269 10.28 20.04 14.28
CA VAL A 269 11.12 19.27 15.20
C VAL A 269 12.55 19.83 15.16
N GLN A 270 13.15 20.05 16.33
CA GLN A 270 14.49 20.66 16.49
C GLN A 270 15.67 19.75 16.09
N THR A 271 15.43 18.58 15.50
CA THR A 271 16.49 17.61 15.18
C THR A 271 16.53 17.22 13.71
N HIS A 272 17.69 16.72 13.29
CA HIS A 272 18.23 16.77 11.93
C HIS A 272 17.53 15.85 10.90
N ARG A 273 17.19 16.46 9.75
CA ARG A 273 17.11 15.83 8.41
C ARG A 273 16.02 14.73 8.33
N SER A 274 16.03 13.76 7.41
CA SER A 274 14.87 12.89 7.05
C SER A 274 13.94 12.40 8.19
N LEU A 275 14.47 12.18 9.40
CA LEU A 275 13.66 11.88 10.61
C LEU A 275 12.71 13.01 11.03
N ALA A 276 13.10 14.27 10.87
CA ALA A 276 12.25 15.43 11.12
C ALA A 276 11.02 15.39 10.20
N ASP A 277 11.21 15.10 8.92
CA ASP A 277 10.11 14.99 7.95
C ASP A 277 9.26 13.74 8.20
N CYS A 278 9.86 12.64 8.69
CA CYS A 278 9.10 11.50 9.22
C CYS A 278 8.19 11.91 10.39
N GLU A 279 8.70 12.68 11.36
CA GLU A 279 7.92 13.11 12.52
C GLU A 279 6.82 14.11 12.16
N ILE A 280 7.09 15.04 11.23
CA ILE A 280 6.06 15.94 10.69
C ILE A 280 4.99 15.13 9.94
N THR A 281 5.40 14.16 9.12
CA THR A 281 4.50 13.28 8.37
C THR A 281 3.65 12.41 9.31
N TYR A 282 4.23 11.92 10.40
CA TYR A 282 3.52 11.22 11.47
C TYR A 282 2.43 12.11 12.09
N GLN A 283 2.79 13.31 12.53
CA GLN A 283 1.84 14.24 13.15
C GLN A 283 0.73 14.65 12.17
N LEU A 284 1.09 14.87 10.91
CA LEU A 284 0.15 15.16 9.83
C LEU A 284 -0.82 14.00 9.64
N PHE A 285 -0.31 12.77 9.53
CA PHE A 285 -1.13 11.58 9.39
C PHE A 285 -2.10 11.41 10.56
N GLU A 286 -1.61 11.54 11.79
CA GLU A 286 -2.42 11.46 13.02
C GLU A 286 -3.57 12.47 13.03
N LYS A 287 -3.33 13.71 12.56
CA LYS A 287 -4.38 14.72 12.44
C LYS A 287 -5.36 14.37 11.32
N LEU A 288 -4.87 13.94 10.15
CA LEU A 288 -5.70 13.57 9.01
C LEU A 288 -6.66 12.41 9.30
N ILE A 289 -6.23 11.40 10.04
CA ILE A 289 -7.07 10.25 10.38
C ILE A 289 -8.12 10.57 11.44
N LYS A 290 -7.89 11.62 12.26
CA LYS A 290 -8.84 12.13 13.26
C LYS A 290 -9.89 13.08 12.65
N LEU A 291 -9.58 13.74 11.54
CA LEU A 291 -10.56 14.55 10.80
C LEU A 291 -11.70 13.67 10.28
N SER A 292 -12.94 13.91 10.70
CA SER A 292 -14.09 13.28 10.06
C SER A 292 -14.36 13.96 8.72
N THR A 293 -14.91 13.22 7.75
CA THR A 293 -15.24 13.78 6.42
C THR A 293 -16.33 14.87 6.47
N PHE A 294 -16.85 15.20 7.65
CA PHE A 294 -17.94 16.15 7.89
C PHE A 294 -17.51 17.41 8.68
N ASP A 295 -16.24 17.55 9.07
CA ASP A 295 -15.76 18.68 9.90
C ASP A 295 -15.20 19.87 9.09
N LEU A 296 -15.44 19.94 7.77
CA LEU A 296 -14.96 21.02 6.90
C LEU A 296 -16.01 21.49 5.88
#